data_AF-A0A0G0XPL5-F1
#
_entry.id   AF-A0A0G0XPL5-F1
#
_cell.length_a   1.000
_cell.length_b   1.000
_cell.length_c   1.000
_cell.angle_alpha   90.00
_cell.angle_beta   90.00
_cell.angle_gamma   90.00
#
_symmetry.space_group_name_H-M   'P 1'
#
loop_
_entity.id
_entity.type
_entity.pdbx_description
1 polymer ?
#
loop_
_entity_poly.entity_id
_entity_poly.type
_entity_poly.pdbx_seq_one_letter_code
_entity_poly.pdbx_strand_id
1 'polypeptide(L)'
;MKKILFAFVLAAMSLGMFGFASADVTPTPAPTPGLVCMQNAIAKRDGSIITAFGKFSTAITTALNARKNDLIAAWGVNNTKERRRAIKASWNAFGKSNKDARVVLRNERNSAWNQFKVDAKVCRITNIGAEGEKMGNKNL
;
A
#
# COMPACT_ATOMS: atom_id res chain seq x y z
N MET A 1 -13.05 -43.21 -19.05
CA MET A 1 -12.56 -42.22 -20.04
C MET A 1 -13.55 -42.16 -21.18
N LYS A 2 -14.42 -41.14 -21.22
CA LYS A 2 -15.50 -41.02 -22.19
C LYS A 2 -15.37 -39.64 -22.85
N LYS A 3 -15.00 -39.65 -24.12
CA LYS A 3 -14.71 -38.45 -24.92
C LYS A 3 -16.05 -37.80 -25.29
N ILE A 4 -16.30 -36.60 -24.78
CA ILE A 4 -17.47 -35.79 -25.14
C ILE A 4 -16.98 -34.75 -26.16
N LEU A 5 -17.40 -34.94 -27.40
CA LEU A 5 -17.25 -33.99 -28.50
C LEU A 5 -18.21 -32.82 -28.26
N PHE A 6 -17.66 -31.66 -27.89
CA PHE A 6 -18.41 -30.41 -27.87
C PHE A 6 -18.37 -29.77 -29.26
N ALA A 7 -19.52 -29.81 -29.95
CA ALA A 7 -19.74 -29.04 -31.17
C ALA A 7 -19.89 -27.56 -30.79
N PHE A 8 -18.89 -26.74 -31.14
CA PHE A 8 -18.96 -25.29 -31.06
C PHE A 8 -19.78 -24.77 -32.24
N VAL A 9 -21.02 -24.35 -31.97
CA VAL A 9 -21.85 -23.60 -32.92
C VAL A 9 -21.29 -22.17 -33.00
N LEU A 10 -20.78 -21.84 -34.18
CA LEU A 10 -20.25 -20.56 -34.58
C LEU A 10 -21.42 -19.56 -34.75
N ALA A 11 -21.64 -18.69 -33.76
CA ALA A 11 -22.57 -17.57 -33.89
C ALA A 11 -21.78 -16.31 -34.28
N ALA A 12 -21.80 -16.00 -35.58
CA ALA A 12 -21.32 -14.74 -36.14
C ALA A 12 -22.22 -13.60 -35.65
N MET A 13 -21.75 -12.85 -34.65
CA MET A 13 -22.33 -11.55 -34.28
C MET A 13 -21.56 -10.44 -34.99
N SER A 14 -22.30 -9.78 -35.87
CA SER A 14 -22.01 -8.56 -36.64
C SER A 14 -20.96 -7.62 -36.04
N LEU A 15 -19.92 -7.37 -36.82
CA LEU A 15 -18.99 -6.26 -36.64
C LEU A 15 -19.74 -4.93 -36.65
N GLY A 16 -19.90 -4.32 -35.49
CA GLY A 16 -20.05 -2.88 -35.40
C GLY A 16 -18.71 -2.24 -35.74
N MET A 17 -18.65 -1.57 -36.90
CA MET A 17 -17.55 -0.67 -37.25
C MET A 17 -17.54 0.50 -36.25
N PHE A 18 -16.86 0.34 -35.13
CA PHE A 18 -16.33 1.49 -34.40
C PHE A 18 -15.06 1.91 -35.14
N GLY A 19 -15.18 2.96 -35.95
CA GLY A 19 -14.02 3.64 -36.52
C GLY A 19 -13.19 4.21 -35.39
N PHE A 20 -12.13 3.51 -34.99
CA PHE A 20 -11.08 4.08 -34.18
C PHE A 20 -10.43 5.14 -35.06
N ALA A 21 -10.76 6.42 -34.84
CA ALA A 21 -9.95 7.50 -35.37
C ALA A 21 -8.51 7.23 -34.92
N SER A 22 -7.59 7.08 -35.87
CA SER A 22 -6.17 7.00 -35.57
C SER A 22 -5.83 8.26 -34.79
N ALA A 23 -5.62 8.11 -33.48
CA ALA A 23 -5.04 9.18 -32.69
C ALA A 23 -3.70 9.48 -33.34
N ASP A 24 -3.54 10.71 -33.83
CA ASP A 24 -2.24 11.23 -34.23
C ASP A 24 -1.29 11.01 -33.05
N VAL A 25 -0.43 10.00 -33.17
CA VAL A 25 0.62 9.72 -32.19
C VAL A 25 1.68 10.78 -32.45
N THR A 26 1.40 12.01 -32.02
CA THR A 26 2.42 13.03 -31.92
C THR A 26 3.47 12.50 -30.95
N PRO A 27 4.74 12.33 -31.37
CA PRO A 27 5.76 11.78 -30.50
C PRO A 27 5.87 12.67 -29.27
N THR A 28 5.55 12.10 -28.09
CA THR A 28 5.66 12.83 -26.83
C THR A 28 7.13 13.18 -26.63
N PRO A 29 7.48 14.48 -26.48
CA PRO A 29 8.86 14.87 -26.28
C PRO A 29 9.41 14.22 -24.99
N ALA A 30 10.69 13.84 -25.03
CA ALA A 30 11.35 13.26 -23.88
C ALA A 30 11.28 14.21 -22.66
N PRO A 31 11.10 13.69 -21.44
CA PRO A 31 11.01 14.51 -20.25
C PRO A 31 12.31 15.30 -20.05
N THR A 32 12.19 16.57 -19.65
CA THR A 32 13.35 17.39 -19.31
C THR A 32 14.10 16.81 -18.10
N PRO A 33 15.40 17.10 -17.91
CA PRO A 33 16.17 16.56 -16.78
C PRO A 33 15.54 16.82 -15.41
N GLY A 34 14.88 17.97 -15.23
CA GLY A 34 14.13 18.29 -14.01
C GLY A 34 12.95 17.34 -13.77
N LEU A 35 12.20 16.99 -14.81
CA LEU A 35 11.09 16.04 -14.72
C LEU A 35 11.58 14.63 -14.37
N VAL A 36 12.69 14.18 -14.97
CA VAL A 36 13.31 12.89 -14.63
C VAL A 36 13.79 12.88 -13.17
N CYS A 37 14.38 13.98 -12.69
CA CYS A 37 14.74 14.12 -11.29
C CYS A 37 13.52 13.96 -10.36
N MET A 38 12.39 14.59 -10.68
CA MET A 38 11.17 14.50 -9.88
C MET A 38 10.57 13.10 -9.90
N GLN A 39 10.57 12.42 -11.05
CA GLN A 39 10.15 11.02 -11.16
C GLN A 39 10.96 10.13 -10.21
N ASN A 40 12.28 10.31 -10.16
CA ASN A 40 13.15 9.57 -9.25
C ASN A 40 12.86 9.87 -7.77
N ALA A 41 12.62 11.14 -7.43
CA ALA A 41 12.24 11.54 -6.07
C ALA A 41 10.91 10.90 -5.63
N ILE A 42 9.92 10.87 -6.52
CA ILE A 42 8.62 10.21 -6.28
C ILE A 42 8.81 8.71 -6.10
N ALA A 43 9.55 8.06 -6.99
CA ALA A 43 9.81 6.62 -6.92
C ALA A 43 10.45 6.22 -5.58
N LYS A 44 11.43 6.99 -5.10
CA LYS A 44 12.04 6.77 -3.77
C LYS A 44 11.04 6.95 -2.63
N ARG A 45 10.24 8.02 -2.66
CA ARG A 45 9.22 8.29 -1.64
C ARG A 45 8.22 7.14 -1.56
N ASP A 46 7.63 6.76 -2.68
CA ASP A 46 6.57 5.76 -2.72
C ASP A 46 7.12 4.37 -2.44
N GLY A 47 8.32 4.03 -2.91
CA GLY A 47 9.02 2.81 -2.49
C GLY A 47 9.24 2.73 -0.98
N SER A 48 9.60 3.85 -0.35
CA SER A 48 9.76 3.93 1.11
C SER A 48 8.43 3.77 1.86
N ILE A 49 7.35 4.41 1.37
CA ILE A 49 6.01 4.30 1.96
C ILE A 49 5.47 2.87 1.82
N ILE A 50 5.61 2.25 0.64
CA ILE A 50 5.23 0.85 0.40
C ILE A 50 5.96 -0.07 1.40
N THR A 51 7.27 0.12 1.57
CA THR A 51 8.06 -0.64 2.54
C THR A 51 7.55 -0.47 3.97
N ALA A 52 7.23 0.77 4.37
CA ALA A 52 6.69 1.06 5.71
C ALA A 52 5.34 0.35 5.97
N PHE A 53 4.45 0.34 4.97
CA PHE A 53 3.19 -0.42 5.06
C PHE A 53 3.41 -1.93 5.09
N GLY A 54 4.40 -2.44 4.36
CA GLY A 54 4.82 -3.85 4.44
C GLY A 54 5.23 -4.24 5.86
N LYS A 55 6.09 -3.44 6.50
CA LYS A 55 6.51 -3.66 7.90
C LYS A 55 5.34 -3.59 8.87
N PHE A 56 4.46 -2.58 8.73
CA PHE A 56 3.26 -2.46 9.56
C PHE A 56 2.36 -3.68 9.45
N SER A 57 2.10 -4.13 8.21
CA SER A 57 1.22 -5.27 7.94
C SER A 57 1.79 -6.56 8.53
N THR A 58 3.08 -6.79 8.38
CA THR A 58 3.78 -7.92 9.02
C THR A 58 3.68 -7.85 10.53
N ALA A 59 3.96 -6.70 11.14
CA ALA A 59 3.91 -6.52 12.59
C ALA A 59 2.51 -6.77 13.17
N ILE A 60 1.46 -6.24 12.53
CA ILE A 60 0.07 -6.45 12.97
C ILE A 60 -0.36 -7.90 12.76
N THR A 61 0.03 -8.55 11.66
CA THR A 61 -0.27 -9.96 11.42
C THR A 61 0.36 -10.85 12.50
N THR A 62 1.62 -10.59 12.85
CA THR A 62 2.30 -11.28 13.96
C THR A 62 1.59 -11.05 15.29
N ALA A 63 1.22 -9.81 15.61
CA ALA A 63 0.52 -9.47 16.85
C ALA A 63 -0.88 -10.12 16.94
N LEU A 64 -1.60 -10.20 15.82
CA LEU A 64 -2.89 -10.88 15.73
C LEU A 64 -2.76 -12.39 15.94
N ASN A 65 -1.75 -13.02 15.34
CA ASN A 65 -1.47 -14.44 15.54
C ASN A 65 -1.10 -14.76 17.00
N ALA A 66 -0.28 -13.93 17.64
CA ALA A 66 0.03 -14.05 19.06
C ALA A 66 -1.24 -13.96 19.91
N ARG A 67 -2.05 -12.89 19.71
CA ARG A 67 -3.32 -12.72 20.44
C ARG A 67 -4.26 -13.89 20.25
N LYS A 68 -4.39 -14.42 19.03
CA LYS A 68 -5.23 -15.59 18.73
C LYS A 68 -4.79 -16.79 19.58
N ASN A 69 -3.50 -17.10 19.58
CA ASN A 69 -2.95 -18.23 20.31
C ASN A 69 -3.12 -18.04 21.83
N ASP A 70 -2.87 -16.84 22.35
CA ASP A 70 -3.05 -16.51 23.77
C ASP A 70 -4.52 -16.65 24.20
N LEU A 71 -5.46 -16.22 23.35
CA LEU A 71 -6.89 -16.36 23.64
C LEU A 71 -7.31 -17.83 23.64
N ILE A 72 -6.86 -18.64 22.68
CA ILE A 72 -7.12 -20.10 22.68
C ILE A 72 -6.60 -20.72 23.98
N ALA A 73 -5.36 -20.41 24.37
CA ALA A 73 -4.77 -20.91 25.61
C ALA A 73 -5.56 -20.46 26.85
N ALA A 74 -5.99 -19.18 26.89
CA ALA A 74 -6.79 -18.67 28.00
C ALA A 74 -8.11 -19.42 28.16
N TRP A 75 -8.77 -19.78 27.05
CA TRP A 75 -10.03 -20.57 27.09
C TRP A 75 -9.83 -22.02 27.53
N GLY A 76 -8.60 -22.53 27.52
CA GLY A 76 -8.24 -23.80 28.17
C GLY A 76 -8.16 -23.74 29.71
N VAL A 77 -8.25 -22.55 30.32
CA VAL A 77 -8.13 -22.38 31.77
C VAL A 77 -9.48 -22.56 32.46
N ASN A 78 -9.61 -23.57 33.33
CA ASN A 78 -10.85 -23.86 34.07
C ASN A 78 -11.22 -22.78 35.10
N ASN A 79 -10.24 -22.20 35.79
CA ASN A 79 -10.48 -21.16 36.77
C ASN A 79 -10.88 -19.84 36.09
N THR A 80 -12.10 -19.36 36.35
CA THR A 80 -12.65 -18.14 35.74
C THR A 80 -11.81 -16.89 36.02
N LYS A 81 -11.25 -16.73 37.23
CA LYS A 81 -10.42 -15.57 37.58
C LYS A 81 -9.13 -15.55 36.77
N GLU A 82 -8.50 -16.72 36.62
CA GLU A 82 -7.26 -16.87 35.87
C GLU A 82 -7.47 -16.71 34.36
N ARG A 83 -8.56 -17.28 33.83
CA ARG A 83 -8.98 -17.07 32.44
C ARG A 83 -9.15 -15.60 32.12
N ARG A 84 -9.90 -14.85 32.94
CA ARG A 84 -10.11 -13.40 32.74
C ARG A 84 -8.79 -12.63 32.77
N ARG A 85 -7.87 -13.00 33.67
CA ARG A 85 -6.52 -12.42 33.74
C ARG A 85 -5.74 -12.66 32.45
N ALA A 86 -5.74 -13.89 31.95
CA ALA A 86 -5.05 -14.26 30.70
C ALA A 86 -5.64 -13.54 29.47
N ILE A 87 -6.96 -13.48 29.36
CA ILE A 87 -7.64 -12.72 28.28
C ILE A 87 -7.21 -11.25 28.32
N LYS A 88 -7.27 -10.60 29.49
CA LYS A 88 -6.85 -9.20 29.64
C LYS A 88 -5.38 -9.00 29.24
N ALA A 89 -4.50 -9.90 29.65
CA ALA A 89 -3.09 -9.85 29.28
C ALA A 89 -2.88 -9.91 27.76
N SER A 90 -3.59 -10.82 27.06
CA SER A 90 -3.49 -10.94 25.60
C SER A 90 -3.91 -9.67 24.86
N TRP A 91 -4.96 -8.99 25.32
CA TRP A 91 -5.43 -7.73 24.74
C TRP A 91 -4.45 -6.58 25.01
N ASN A 92 -3.89 -6.50 26.21
CA ASN A 92 -2.88 -5.50 26.55
C ASN A 92 -1.63 -5.67 25.69
N ALA A 93 -1.15 -6.92 25.52
CA ALA A 93 0.01 -7.23 24.69
C ALA A 93 -0.24 -6.81 23.22
N PHE A 94 -1.39 -7.18 22.65
CA PHE A 94 -1.77 -6.76 21.31
C PHE A 94 -1.88 -5.24 21.17
N GLY A 95 -2.51 -4.57 22.14
CA GLY A 95 -2.65 -3.12 22.16
C GLY A 95 -1.30 -2.40 22.12
N LYS A 96 -0.32 -2.91 22.88
CA LYS A 96 1.06 -2.42 22.86
C LYS A 96 1.70 -2.62 21.48
N SER A 97 1.68 -3.84 20.94
CA SER A 97 2.27 -4.15 19.62
C SER A 97 1.66 -3.31 18.50
N ASN A 98 0.33 -3.10 18.52
CA ASN A 98 -0.35 -2.26 17.54
C ASN A 98 0.06 -0.78 17.66
N LYS A 99 0.18 -0.24 18.88
CA LYS A 99 0.68 1.13 19.08
C LYS A 99 2.11 1.28 18.56
N ASP A 100 2.98 0.34 18.87
CA ASP A 100 4.37 0.37 18.44
C ASP A 100 4.47 0.29 16.90
N ALA A 101 3.71 -0.61 16.26
CA ALA A 101 3.64 -0.72 14.81
C ALA A 101 3.16 0.58 14.12
N ARG A 102 2.16 1.26 14.71
CA ARG A 102 1.67 2.56 14.21
C ARG A 102 2.72 3.67 14.33
N VAL A 103 3.47 3.68 15.44
CA VAL A 103 4.57 4.65 15.64
C VAL A 103 5.64 4.46 14.57
N VAL A 104 6.03 3.21 14.28
CA VAL A 104 6.99 2.89 13.22
C VAL A 104 6.46 3.36 11.86
N LEU A 105 5.23 3.00 11.49
CA LEU A 105 4.62 3.42 10.22
C LEU A 105 4.62 4.94 10.06
N ARG A 106 4.19 5.67 11.10
CA ARG A 106 4.16 7.14 11.09
C ARG A 106 5.56 7.73 10.90
N ASN A 107 6.54 7.24 11.66
CA ASN A 107 7.90 7.76 11.61
C ASN A 107 8.55 7.51 10.24
N GLU A 108 8.35 6.32 9.66
CA GLU A 108 8.89 5.99 8.33
C GLU A 108 8.22 6.81 7.22
N ARG A 109 6.89 7.01 7.29
CA ARG A 109 6.19 7.89 6.34
C ARG A 109 6.67 9.34 6.43
N ASN A 110 6.84 9.87 7.64
CA ASN A 110 7.37 11.23 7.84
C ASN A 110 8.79 11.37 7.30
N SER A 111 9.63 10.35 7.52
CA SER A 111 10.99 10.30 6.96
C SER A 111 10.97 10.31 5.43
N ALA A 112 10.14 9.47 4.80
CA ALA A 112 9.99 9.43 3.33
C ALA A 112 9.57 10.79 2.75
N TRP A 113 8.62 11.48 3.38
CA TRP A 113 8.18 12.80 2.96
C TRP A 113 9.23 13.89 3.18
N ASN A 114 9.96 13.84 4.29
CA ASN A 114 11.06 14.78 4.53
C ASN A 114 12.17 14.61 3.51
N GLN A 115 12.53 13.36 3.17
CA GLN A 115 13.51 13.09 2.12
C GLN A 115 13.01 13.55 0.76
N PHE A 116 11.74 13.31 0.44
CA PHE A 116 11.14 13.79 -0.81
C PHE A 116 11.24 15.32 -0.94
N LYS A 117 10.98 16.08 0.13
CA LYS A 117 11.12 17.55 0.11
C LYS A 117 12.55 17.99 -0.17
N VAL A 118 13.55 17.25 0.32
CA VAL A 118 14.96 17.51 0.04
C VAL A 118 15.28 17.20 -1.42
N ASP A 119 14.94 16.00 -1.91
CA ASP A 119 15.20 15.56 -3.28
C ASP A 119 14.49 16.46 -4.30
N ALA A 120 13.23 16.83 -4.04
CA ALA A 120 12.43 17.68 -4.92
C ALA A 120 13.02 19.08 -5.12
N LYS A 121 13.63 19.68 -4.07
CA LYS A 121 14.30 20.98 -4.17
C LYS A 121 15.48 20.95 -5.14
N VAL A 122 16.19 19.82 -5.22
CA VAL A 122 17.34 19.66 -6.12
C VAL A 122 16.90 19.61 -7.58
N CYS A 123 15.67 19.21 -7.87
CA CYS A 123 15.16 19.08 -9.24
C CYS A 123 14.89 20.40 -9.95
N ARG A 124 14.91 21.55 -9.24
CA ARG A 124 14.86 22.93 -9.79
C ARG A 124 13.75 23.14 -10.85
N ILE A 125 12.60 22.49 -10.70
CA ILE A 125 11.46 22.69 -11.60
C ILE A 125 10.80 24.02 -11.22
N THR A 126 10.85 25.00 -12.12
CA THR A 126 10.32 26.35 -11.92
C THR A 126 8.84 26.51 -12.32
N ASN A 127 8.26 25.52 -13.00
CA ASN A 127 6.86 25.50 -13.44
C ASN A 127 6.16 24.21 -12.98
N ILE A 128 6.15 23.96 -11.68
CA ILE A 128 5.28 22.93 -11.11
C ILE A 128 3.91 23.60 -11.01
N GLY A 129 2.97 23.27 -11.90
CA GLY A 129 1.59 23.74 -11.77
C GLY A 129 1.04 23.47 -10.36
N ALA A 130 0.02 24.24 -9.94
CA ALA A 130 -0.52 24.36 -8.58
C ALA A 130 -0.88 23.03 -7.85
N GLU A 131 -0.80 21.89 -8.52
CA GLU A 131 -1.11 20.56 -8.01
C GLU A 131 0.07 19.90 -7.25
N GLY A 132 1.31 20.31 -7.52
CA GLY A 132 2.49 19.73 -6.85
C GLY A 132 2.71 20.18 -5.41
N GLU A 133 2.18 21.34 -5.02
CA GLU A 133 2.49 22.00 -3.74
C GLU A 133 1.58 21.54 -2.58
N LYS A 134 0.40 20.97 -2.87
CA LYS A 134 -0.64 20.72 -1.87
C LYS A 134 -0.63 19.32 -1.22
N MET A 135 0.18 18.38 -1.70
CA MET A 135 0.06 16.96 -1.30
C MET A 135 0.80 16.55 -0.02
N GLY A 136 1.50 17.47 0.66
CA GLY A 136 2.57 17.06 1.58
C GLY A 136 2.34 17.05 3.09
N ASN A 137 1.19 17.49 3.66
CA ASN A 137 1.17 17.66 5.12
C ASN A 137 -0.16 17.66 5.89
N LYS A 138 -1.36 17.66 5.27
CA LYS A 138 -2.56 17.98 6.07
C LYS A 138 -3.34 16.82 6.69
N ASN A 139 -3.27 15.57 6.20
CA ASN A 139 -4.17 14.52 6.71
C ASN A 139 -3.64 13.07 6.62
N LEU A 140 -2.32 12.83 6.63
CA LEU A 140 -1.79 11.46 6.62
C LEU A 140 -0.75 11.19 7.69
#